data_AF-A0A2D6TTN6-F1
#
_entry.id   AF-A0A2D6TTN6-F1
#
_cell.length_a   1.000
_cell.length_b   1.000
_cell.length_c   1.000
_cell.angle_alpha   90.00
_cell.angle_beta   90.00
_cell.angle_gamma   90.00
#
_symmetry.space_group_name_H-M   'P 1'
#
loop_
_entity.id
_entity.type
_entity.pdbx_description
1 polymer ?
#
loop_
_entity_poly.entity_id
_entity_poly.type
_entity_poly.pdbx_seq_one_letter_code
_entity_poly.pdbx_strand_id
1 'polypeptide(L)' 'MAPSFWQIAIIVLIIFVLFGAGKLPRIMGDLAEGIKSFKKGMKDEEGSEKADPKALENTENKDKE' A
#
# COMPACT_ATOMS: atom_id res chain seq x y z
N MET A 1 16.23 -21.66 -12.82
CA MET A 1 16.09 -22.01 -11.40
C MET A 1 15.65 -20.75 -10.68
N ALA A 2 14.35 -20.57 -10.45
CA ALA A 2 13.86 -19.39 -9.77
C ALA A 2 14.18 -19.52 -8.27
N PRO A 3 14.62 -18.45 -7.60
CA PRO A 3 14.81 -18.47 -6.17
C PRO A 3 13.49 -18.87 -5.50
N SER A 4 13.56 -19.86 -4.61
CA SER A 4 12.39 -20.29 -3.86
C SER A 4 11.87 -19.12 -3.02
N PHE A 5 10.55 -19.05 -2.83
CA PHE A 5 9.89 -18.03 -2.02
C PHE A 5 10.57 -17.79 -0.66
N TRP A 6 11.09 -18.85 -0.06
CA TRP A 6 11.82 -18.83 1.20
C TRP A 6 13.12 -18.00 1.16
N GLN A 7 13.83 -17.97 0.03
CA GLN A 7 15.04 -17.14 -0.16
C GLN A 7 14.67 -15.66 -0.27
N ILE A 8 13.58 -15.35 -0.99
CA ILE A 8 13.09 -13.99 -1.15
C ILE A 8 12.67 -13.41 0.20
N ALA A 9 11.99 -14.18 1.04
CA ALA A 9 11.58 -13.75 2.38
C ALA A 9 12.78 -13.36 3.26
N ILE A 10 13.88 -14.13 3.23
CA ILE A 10 15.11 -13.83 3.98
C ILE A 10 15.77 -12.54 3.49
N ILE A 11 15.82 -12.33 2.18
CA ILE A 11 16.39 -11.11 1.59
C ILE A 11 15.57 -9.90 2.01
N VAL A 12 14.24 -9.98 1.91
CA VAL A 12 13.33 -8.92 2.34
C VAL A 12 13.51 -8.60 3.83
N LEU A 13 13.67 -9.61 4.69
CA LEU A 13 13.89 -9.40 6.12
C LEU A 13 15.16 -8.60 6.41
N ILE A 14 16.27 -8.89 5.73
CA ILE A 14 17.53 -8.15 5.89
C ILE A 14 17.34 -6.69 5.49
N ILE A 15 16.69 -6.44 4.35
CA ILE A 15 16.39 -5.08 3.87
C ILE A 15 15.48 -4.37 4.89
N PHE A 16 14.51 -5.07 5.47
CA PHE A 16 13.61 -4.52 6.48
C PHE A 16 14.35 -4.06 7.75
N VAL A 17 15.35 -4.83 8.19
CA VAL A 17 16.19 -4.46 9.34
C VAL A 17 17.06 -3.25 9.02
N LEU A 18 17.62 -3.16 7.82
CA LEU A 18 18.47 -2.02 7.40
C LEU A 18 17.68 -0.73 7.19
N PHE A 19 16.49 -0.82 6.61
CA PHE A 19 15.63 0.34 6.35
C PHE A 19 14.79 0.74 7.57
N GLY A 20 14.55 -0.20 8.48
CA GLY A 20 13.75 -0.02 9.69
C GLY A 20 12.24 -0.04 9.43
N ALA A 21 11.49 -0.53 10.41
CA ALA A 21 10.03 -0.68 10.32
C ALA A 21 9.25 0.63 10.15
N GLY A 22 9.85 1.79 10.44
CA GLY A 22 9.21 3.10 10.33
C GLY A 22 9.27 3.74 8.93
N LYS A 23 10.26 3.39 8.10
CA LYS A 23 10.39 3.97 6.75
C LYS A 23 9.45 3.31 5.76
N LEU A 24 9.30 1.98 5.83
CA LEU A 24 8.49 1.25 4.84
C LEU A 24 7.01 1.65 4.81
N PRO A 25 6.30 1.83 5.95
CA PRO A 25 4.89 2.24 5.93
C PRO A 25 4.67 3.63 5.33
N ARG A 26 5.59 4.56 5.57
CA ARG A 26 5.51 5.92 5.02
C ARG A 26 5.65 5.93 3.50
N ILE A 27 6.68 5.23 2.99
CA ILE A 27 6.94 5.15 1.54
C ILE A 27 5.82 4.37 0.84
N MET A 28 5.30 3.31 1.46
CA MET A 28 4.16 2.55 0.95
C MET A 28 2.87 3.36 0.97
N GLY A 29 2.68 4.25 1.95
CA GLY A 29 1.55 5.20 1.97
C GLY A 29 1.57 6.13 0.76
N ASP A 30 2.71 6.79 0.51
CA ASP A 30 2.89 7.69 -0.63
C ASP A 30 2.73 6.96 -1.98
N LEU A 31 3.27 5.73 -2.09
CA LEU A 31 3.09 4.86 -3.25
C LEU A 31 1.63 4.42 -3.45
N ALA A 32 0.93 4.04 -2.37
CA ALA A 32 -0.46 3.61 -2.43
C ALA A 32 -1.38 4.74 -2.91
N GLU A 33 -1.13 5.97 -2.46
CA GLU A 33 -1.89 7.15 -2.88
C GLU A 33 -1.66 7.49 -4.37
N GLY A 34 -0.41 7.37 -4.83
CA GLY A 34 -0.05 7.51 -6.25
C GLY A 34 -0.70 6.43 -7.13
N ILE A 35 -0.63 5.16 -6.72
CA ILE A 35 -1.26 4.05 -7.45
C ILE A 35 -2.79 4.17 -7.42
N LYS A 36 -3.40 4.61 -6.32
CA LYS A 36 -4.86 4.84 -6.21
C LYS A 36 -5.32 5.92 -7.19
N SER A 37 -4.57 7.02 -7.28
CA SER A 37 -4.85 8.12 -8.21
C SER A 37 -4.64 7.70 -9.66
N PHE A 38 -3.57 6.93 -9.95
CA PHE A 38 -3.31 6.37 -11.27
C PHE A 38 -4.42 5.42 -11.71
N LYS A 39 -4.84 4.50 -10.83
CA LYS A 39 -5.94 3.56 -11.11
C LYS A 39 -7.27 4.28 -11.29
N LYS A 40 -7.53 5.33 -10.51
CA LYS A 40 -8.75 6.15 -10.65
C LYS A 40 -8.79 6.89 -11.98
N GLY A 41 -7.69 7.54 -12.38
CA GLY A 41 -7.60 8.23 -13.67
C GLY A 41 -7.73 7.29 -14.87
N MET A 42 -7.12 6.12 -14.80
CA MET A 42 -7.24 5.10 -15.87
C MET A 42 -8.65 4.52 -15.98
N LYS A 43 -9.36 4.36 -14.84
CA LYS A 43 -10.75 3.88 -14.81
C LYS A 43 -11.74 4.94 -15.32
N ASP A 44 -11.41 6.23 -15.21
CA ASP A 44 -12.21 7.33 -15.80
C ASP A 44 -12.07 7.40 -17.33
N GLU A 45 -10.95 6.95 -17.92
CA GLU A 45 -10.77 6.88 -19.39
C GLU A 45 -11.41 5.65 -20.04
N GLU A 46 -11.49 4.51 -19.34
CA GLU A 46 -11.99 3.24 -19.93
C GLU A 46 -13.52 3.05 -19.87
N GLY A 47 -14.27 4.02 -19.36
CA GLY A 47 -15.73 4.05 -19.45
C GLY A 47 -16.46 3.88 -18.13
N SER A 48 -17.30 4.87 -17.85
CA SER A 48 -18.25 4.92 -16.73
C SER A 48 -19.12 3.67 -16.62
N GLU A 49 -18.75 2.72 -15.76
CA GLU A 49 -19.75 1.92 -15.06
C GLU A 49 -19.28 1.44 -13.66
N LYS A 50 -20.00 1.96 -12.64
CA LYS A 50 -20.22 1.43 -11.27
C LYS A 50 -18.98 1.22 -10.36
N ALA A 51 -18.80 2.14 -9.41
CA ALA A 51 -19.02 1.93 -7.96
C ALA A 51 -18.35 3.04 -7.12
N ASP A 52 -19.14 4.02 -6.68
CA ASP A 52 -19.00 4.69 -5.36
C ASP A 52 -19.42 3.68 -4.26
N PRO A 53 -19.43 3.94 -2.93
CA PRO A 53 -18.64 4.77 -2.00
C PRO A 53 -18.19 3.96 -0.73
N LYS A 54 -16.91 3.94 -0.31
CA LYS A 54 -16.38 3.52 1.04
C LYS A 54 -14.94 3.01 0.91
N ALA A 55 -13.98 3.70 1.53
CA ALA A 55 -12.64 3.24 1.99
C ALA A 55 -11.63 4.40 1.85
N LEU A 56 -11.20 5.13 2.88
CA LEU A 56 -11.23 4.92 4.33
C LEU A 56 -11.17 6.32 4.94
N GLU A 57 -12.29 6.81 5.43
CA GLU A 57 -12.30 7.72 6.57
C GLU A 57 -12.32 6.83 7.82
N ASN A 58 -11.62 7.28 8.85
CA ASN A 58 -11.74 6.86 10.24
C ASN A 58 -10.83 5.71 10.73
N THR A 59 -9.61 6.09 11.14
CA THR A 59 -9.12 5.72 12.48
C THR A 59 -8.65 7.00 13.13
N GLU A 60 -9.61 7.88 13.39
CA GLU A 60 -9.49 8.91 14.39
C GLU A 60 -9.70 8.22 15.74
N ASN A 61 -8.64 8.26 16.55
CA ASN A 61 -8.71 8.53 17.98
C ASN A 61 -9.78 7.76 18.79
N LYS A 62 -9.39 6.63 19.39
CA LYS A 62 -10.04 6.09 20.60
C LYS A 62 -9.10 6.23 21.80
N ASP A 63 -8.71 7.47 22.11
CA ASP A 63 -8.27 7.88 23.44
C ASP A 63 -9.50 8.46 24.17
N LYS A 64 -9.70 8.04 25.43
CA LYS A 64 -10.76 8.41 26.39
C LYS A 64 -12.01 7.53 26.43
N GLU A 65 -11.92 6.48 27.25
CA GLU A 65 -12.77 6.32 28.45
C GLU A 65 -11.87 6.05 29.66
#